data_AF-A0A8B5Y655-F1
#
_entry.id   AF-A0A8B5Y655-F1
#
_cell.length_a   1.000
_cell.length_b   1.000
_cell.length_c   1.000
_cell.angle_alpha   90.00
_cell.angle_beta   90.00
_cell.angle_gamma   90.00
#
_symmetry.space_group_name_H-M   'P 1'
#
loop_
_entity.id
_entity.type
_entity.pdbx_description
1 polymer ?
#
loop_
_entity_poly.entity_id
_entity_poly.type
_entity_poly.pdbx_seq_one_letter_code
_entity_poly.pdbx_strand_id
1 'polypeptide(L)' 'MKVTEIPLLKEDDPHFFMANLRLEIFLKTLYCSKRKKNVYSFRDYLKRALKWQDYLAIYQHDELKHNA' A
#
# COMPACT_ATOMS: atom_id res chain seq x y z
N MET A 1 -3.91 0.89 16.64
CA MET A 1 -3.62 1.49 15.33
C MET A 1 -3.65 0.38 14.30
N LYS A 2 -4.50 0.50 13.28
CA LYS A 2 -4.67 -0.53 12.23
C LYS A 2 -4.30 0.07 10.88
N VAL A 3 -3.54 -0.69 10.08
CA VAL A 3 -3.30 -0.39 8.66
C VAL A 3 -4.14 -1.36 7.83
N THR A 4 -4.84 -0.84 6.82
CA THR A 4 -5.75 -1.60 5.95
C THR A 4 -5.32 -1.48 4.49
N GLU A 5 -5.88 -2.36 3.65
CA GLU A 5 -5.67 -2.35 2.19
C GLU A 5 -4.20 -2.50 1.79
N ILE A 6 -3.48 -3.38 2.49
CA ILE A 6 -2.13 -3.78 2.10
C ILE A 6 -2.27 -4.72 0.89
N PRO A 7 -1.62 -4.43 -0.26
CA PRO A 7 -1.78 -5.22 -1.48
C PRO A 7 -1.13 -6.58 -1.32
N LEU A 8 -1.74 -7.61 -1.90
CA LEU A 8 -1.21 -8.96 -1.92
C LEU A 8 -0.50 -9.24 -3.26
N LEU A 9 0.75 -8.79 -3.32
CA LEU A 9 1.64 -9.03 -4.45
C LEU A 9 2.42 -10.33 -4.24
N LYS A 10 2.66 -11.05 -5.32
CA LYS A 10 3.56 -12.21 -5.31
C LYS A 10 5.01 -11.74 -5.43
N GLU A 11 5.96 -12.54 -4.98
CA GLU A 11 7.39 -12.18 -5.02
C GLU A 11 7.95 -12.03 -6.45
N ASP A 12 7.31 -12.64 -7.44
CA ASP A 12 7.64 -12.50 -8.86
C ASP A 12 7.04 -11.23 -9.50
N ASP A 13 6.19 -10.49 -8.79
CA ASP A 13 5.66 -9.21 -9.27
C ASP A 13 6.75 -8.12 -9.21
N PRO A 14 7.01 -7.39 -10.30
CA PRO A 14 8.04 -6.35 -10.33
C PRO A 14 7.79 -5.22 -9.32
N HIS A 15 6.56 -5.04 -8.83
CA HIS A 15 6.19 -4.03 -7.85
C HIS A 15 6.23 -4.54 -6.40
N PHE A 16 6.47 -5.83 -6.16
CA PHE A 16 6.52 -6.44 -4.83
C PHE A 16 7.49 -5.71 -3.90
N PHE A 17 8.73 -5.52 -4.37
CA PHE A 17 9.76 -4.81 -3.60
C PHE A 17 9.34 -3.36 -3.31
N MET A 18 8.80 -2.66 -4.32
CA MET A 18 8.39 -1.27 -4.16
C MET A 18 7.26 -1.13 -3.14
N ALA A 19 6.24 -1.99 -3.19
CA ALA A 19 5.15 -1.98 -2.22
C ALA A 19 5.63 -2.23 -0.79
N ASN A 20 6.53 -3.21 -0.60
CA ASN A 20 7.12 -3.53 0.71
C ASN A 20 7.96 -2.37 1.27
N LEU A 21 8.85 -1.79 0.45
CA LEU A 21 9.66 -0.65 0.85
C LEU A 21 8.77 0.55 1.26
N ARG A 22 7.72 0.82 0.49
CA ARG A 22 6.75 1.88 0.79
C ARG A 22 5.96 1.60 2.06
N LEU A 23 5.62 0.35 2.34
CA LEU A 23 4.95 -0.05 3.57
C LEU A 23 5.85 0.20 4.78
N GLU A 24 7.13 -0.17 4.70
CA GLU A 24 8.09 0.09 5.78
C GLU A 24 8.23 1.59 6.07
N ILE A 25 8.38 2.41 5.02
CA ILE A 25 8.44 3.88 5.15
C ILE A 25 7.16 4.43 5.77
N PHE A 26 5.99 3.96 5.31
CA PHE A 26 4.70 4.39 5.83
C PHE A 26 4.58 4.08 7.31
N LEU A 27 4.86 2.84 7.73
CA LEU A 27 4.81 2.42 9.12
C LEU A 27 5.73 3.27 10.01
N LYS A 28 6.99 3.48 9.60
CA LYS A 28 7.93 4.36 10.33
C LYS A 28 7.38 5.77 10.51
N THR A 29 6.80 6.33 9.44
CA THR A 29 6.20 7.67 9.48
C THR A 29 5.06 7.75 10.48
N LEU A 30 4.25 6.70 10.57
CA LEU A 30 3.13 6.64 11.49
C LEU A 30 3.56 6.43 12.95
N TYR A 31 4.58 5.60 13.20
CA TYR A 31 5.14 5.42 14.54
C TYR A 31 5.73 6.73 15.10
N CYS A 32 6.35 7.54 14.24
CA CYS A 32 6.90 8.85 14.62
C CYS A 32 5.85 9.98 14.68
N SER A 33 4.62 9.75 14.19
CA SER A 33 3.59 10.79 14.16
C SER A 33 3.02 11.09 15.54
N LYS A 34 2.96 12.39 15.89
CA LYS A 34 2.26 12.88 17.09
C LYS A 34 0.73 12.76 16.97
N ARG A 35 0.18 12.77 15.75
CA ARG A 35 -1.26 12.60 15.48
C ARG A 35 -1.53 11.16 15.06
N LYS A 36 -2.19 10.41 15.95
CA LYS A 36 -2.56 9.01 15.72
C LYS A 36 -4.05 8.91 15.36
N LYS A 37 -4.32 8.32 14.20
CA LYS A 37 -5.66 7.83 13.82
C LYS A 37 -5.76 6.37 14.26
N ASN A 38 -7.00 5.90 14.46
CA ASN A 38 -7.21 4.49 14.78
C ASN A 38 -7.00 3.58 13.57
N VAL A 39 -7.30 4.07 12.36
CA VAL A 39 -7.22 3.32 11.10
C VAL A 39 -6.52 4.16 10.03
N TYR A 40 -5.66 3.52 9.23
CA TYR A 40 -4.91 4.12 8.12
C TYR A 40 -5.02 3.23 6.87
N SER A 41 -5.32 3.84 5.73
CA SER A 41 -5.33 3.16 4.43
C SER A 41 -3.95 3.23 3.79
N PHE A 42 -3.35 2.08 3.49
CA PHE A 42 -2.11 2.02 2.72
C PHE A 42 -2.36 2.36 1.24
N ARG A 43 -3.55 2.03 0.72
CA ARG A 43 -4.00 2.41 -0.63
C ARG A 43 -4.01 3.93 -0.81
N ASP A 44 -4.61 4.67 0.12
CA ASP A 44 -4.61 6.14 0.09
C ASP A 44 -3.21 6.75 0.17
N TYR A 45 -2.32 6.13 0.94
CA TYR A 45 -0.93 6.55 1.01
C TYR A 45 -0.22 6.37 -0.33
N LEU A 46 -0.31 5.16 -0.92
CA LEU A 46 0.33 4.86 -2.20
C LEU A 46 -0.22 5.73 -3.34
N LYS A 47 -1.52 6.02 -3.34
CA LYS A 47 -2.15 6.93 -4.31
C LYS A 47 -1.52 8.32 -4.35
N ARG A 48 -0.94 8.78 -3.23
CA ARG A 48 -0.24 10.07 -3.12
C ARG A 48 1.28 9.93 -3.32
N ALA A 49 1.84 8.79 -2.94
CA ALA A 49 3.29 8.57 -2.89
C ALA A 49 3.90 8.06 -4.20
N LEU A 50 3.09 7.46 -5.08
CA LEU A 50 3.51 6.85 -6.33
C LEU A 50 3.02 7.62 -7.55
N LYS A 51 3.65 7.38 -8.70
CA LYS A 51 3.07 7.79 -9.99
C LYS A 51 1.78 6.99 -10.22
N TRP A 52 0.87 7.57 -10.98
CA TRP A 52 -0.43 6.94 -11.24
C TRP A 52 -0.33 5.54 -11.86
N GLN A 53 0.60 5.34 -12.81
CA GLN A 53 0.84 4.05 -13.45
C GLN A 53 1.31 2.98 -12.44
N ASP A 54 2.25 3.32 -11.57
CA ASP A 54 2.76 2.42 -10.52
C ASP A 54 1.67 2.06 -9.51
N TYR A 55 0.84 3.04 -9.13
CA TYR A 55 -0.29 2.82 -8.24
C TYR A 55 -1.32 1.85 -8.86
N LEU A 56 -1.64 2.04 -10.14
CA LEU A 56 -2.53 1.15 -10.86
C LEU A 56 -1.93 -0.25 -10.97
N ALA A 57 -0.66 -0.40 -11.31
CA ALA A 57 -0.04 -1.72 -11.42
C ALA A 57 -0.17 -2.54 -10.12
N ILE A 58 -0.06 -1.89 -8.96
CA ILE A 58 -0.20 -2.53 -7.65
C ILE A 58 -1.66 -2.91 -7.32
N TYR A 59 -2.64 -2.03 -7.59
CA TYR A 59 -4.02 -2.23 -7.12
C TYR A 59 -5.02 -2.69 -8.19
N GLN A 60 -4.70 -2.58 -9.48
CA GLN A 60 -5.58 -2.99 -10.57
C GLN A 60 -5.75 -4.51 -10.63
N HIS A 61 -4.74 -5.27 -10.18
CA HIS A 61 -4.81 -6.74 -10.15
C HIS A 61 -5.67 -7.29 -9.00
N ASP A 62 -5.80 -6.56 -7.89
CA ASP A 62 -6.59 -7.01 -6.72
C ASP A 62 -8.11 -6.88 -6.94
N GLU A 63 -8.56 -6.02 -7.86
CA GLU A 63 -9.98 -5.91 -8.23
C GLU A 63 -10.49 -7.13 -9.04
N LEU A 64 -9.58 -7.90 -9.65
CA LEU A 64 -9.91 -9.13 -10.39
C LEU A 64 -10.03 -10.38 -9.49
N LYS A 65 -9.49 -10.36 -8.27
CA LYS A 65 -9.53 -11.52 -7.35
C LYS A 65 -10.84 -11.66 -6.56
N HIS A 66 -11.75 -10.68 -6.65
CA HIS A 66 -13.02 -10.68 -5.92
C HIS A 66 -14.26 -11.04 -6.77
N ASN A 67 -14.11 -11.46 -8.03
CA ASN A 67 -15.24 -11.79 -8.92
C ASN A 67 -15.05 -13.08 -9.75
N ALA A 68 -14.71 -14.19 -9.13
CA ALA A 68 -14.91 -15.53 -9.72
C ALA A 68 -15.26 -16.56 -8.65
#